data_AF-A0A2M6ZSU8-F1
#
_entry.id   AF-A0A2M6ZSU8-F1
#
_cell.length_a   1.000
_cell.length_b   1.000
_cell.length_c   1.000
_cell.angle_alpha   90.00
_cell.angle_beta   90.00
_cell.angle_gamma   90.00
#
_symmetry.space_group_name_H-M   'P 1'
#
loop_
_entity.id
_entity.type
_entity.pdbx_description
1 polymer ?
#
loop_
_entity_poly.entity_id
_entity_poly.type
_entity_poly.pdbx_seq_one_letter_code
_entity_poly.pdbx_strand_id
1 'polypeptide(L)' 'MVVEIQKRILVDEDDKPIAVQIDVATFSKIESVLEDYALGQLIAEVAEDDVLDLKAAKAYCEGLSDFSRRKS' A
#
# COMPACT_ATOMS: atom_id res chain seq x y z
N MET A 1 11.10 2.56 -19.82
CA MET A 1 10.52 1.21 -19.90
C MET A 1 9.01 1.38 -19.82
N VAL A 2 8.26 1.01 -20.86
CA VAL A 2 6.79 1.09 -20.84
C VAL A 2 6.30 -0.33 -20.58
N VAL A 3 5.55 -0.51 -19.49
CA VAL A 3 4.90 -1.79 -19.20
C VAL A 3 3.64 -1.84 -20.05
N GLU A 4 3.58 -2.74 -21.03
CA GLU A 4 2.36 -2.99 -21.79
C GLU A 4 1.37 -3.78 -20.93
N ILE A 5 0.30 -3.11 -20.51
CA ILE A 5 -0.80 -3.71 -19.74
C ILE A 5 -1.86 -4.19 -20.71
N GLN A 6 -2.00 -5.52 -20.82
CA GLN A 6 -3.03 -6.14 -21.64
C GLN A 6 -4.39 -5.97 -20.97
N LYS A 7 -5.21 -5.06 -21.50
CA LYS A 7 -6.53 -4.72 -20.95
C LYS A 7 -7.64 -4.89 -21.98
N ARG A 8 -8.82 -5.27 -21.49
CA ARG A 8 -10.08 -5.22 -22.23
C ARG A 8 -10.98 -4.19 -21.58
N ILE A 9 -11.71 -3.44 -22.39
CA ILE A 9 -12.72 -2.50 -21.92
C ILE A 9 -14.08 -3.15 -22.08
N LEU A 10 -14.85 -3.19 -20.99
CA LEU A 10 -16.25 -3.60 -21.02
C LEU A 10 -17.10 -2.34 -21.20
N VAL A 11 -18.01 -2.38 -22.15
CA VAL A 11 -18.93 -1.28 -22.49
C VAL A 11 -20.37 -1.67 -22.16
N ASP A 12 -21.23 -0.68 -21.92
CA ASP A 12 -22.68 -0.87 -21.78
C ASP A 12 -23.41 -0.91 -23.14
N GLU A 13 -24.74 -0.87 -23.11
CA GLU A 13 -25.59 -0.91 -24.31
C GLU A 13 -25.45 0.35 -25.21
N ASP A 14 -24.94 1.45 -24.66
CA ASP A 14 -24.69 2.71 -25.36
C ASP A 14 -23.21 2.84 -25.81
N ASP A 15 -22.45 1.74 -25.84
CA ASP A 15 -21.00 1.71 -26.09
C ASP A 15 -20.16 2.55 -25.09
N LYS A 16 -20.69 2.84 -23.89
CA LYS A 16 -19.95 3.61 -22.88
C LYS A 16 -19.07 2.67 -22.05
N PRO A 17 -17.77 2.98 -21.87
CA PRO A 17 -16.88 2.21 -21.01
C PRO A 17 -17.36 2.19 -19.56
N ILE A 18 -17.57 0.99 -19.00
CA ILE A 18 -18.03 0.81 -17.61
C ILE A 18 -17.01 0.09 -16.73
N ALA A 19 -16.13 -0.73 -17.32
CA ALA A 19 -15.12 -1.46 -16.58
C ALA A 19 -13.90 -1.78 -17.43
N VAL A 20 -12.78 -2.03 -16.74
CA VAL A 20 -11.55 -2.56 -17.34
C VAL A 20 -11.31 -3.95 -16.78
N GLN A 21 -11.12 -4.91 -17.67
CA GLN A 21 -10.72 -6.26 -17.34
C GLN A 21 -9.24 -6.45 -17.66
N ILE A 22 -8.49 -6.90 -16.66
CA ILE A 22 -7.07 -7.29 -16.75
C ILE A 22 -6.91 -8.67 -16.11
N ASP A 23 -5.83 -9.37 -16.42
CA ASP A 23 -5.51 -10.60 -15.71
C ASP A 23 -5.12 -10.30 -14.25
N VAL A 24 -5.40 -11.26 -13.37
CA VAL A 24 -5.19 -11.10 -11.93
C VAL A 24 -3.71 -10.83 -11.60
N ALA A 25 -2.77 -11.45 -12.32
CA ALA A 25 -1.35 -11.23 -12.06
C ALA A 25 -0.91 -9.80 -12.39
N THR A 26 -1.46 -9.21 -13.45
CA THR A 26 -1.25 -7.80 -13.78
C THR A 26 -1.90 -6.88 -12.75
N PHE A 27 -3.12 -7.18 -12.30
CA PHE A 27 -3.78 -6.43 -11.22
C PHE A 27 -2.94 -6.44 -9.94
N SER A 28 -2.50 -7.60 -9.48
CA SER A 28 -1.67 -7.71 -8.26
C SER A 28 -0.35 -6.97 -8.38
N LYS A 29 0.30 -6.97 -9.56
CA LYS A 29 1.52 -6.17 -9.78
C LYS A 29 1.25 -4.67 -9.65
N ILE A 30 0.10 -4.18 -10.12
CA ILE A 30 -0.28 -2.79 -9.97
C ILE A 30 -0.46 -2.46 -8.49
N GLU A 31 -1.17 -3.31 -7.73
CA GLU A 31 -1.34 -3.14 -6.28
C GLU A 31 0.01 -3.09 -5.57
N SER A 32 0.91 -4.05 -5.80
CA SER A 32 2.22 -4.07 -5.15
C SER A 32 3.03 -2.80 -5.42
N VAL A 33 3.04 -2.31 -6.67
CA VAL A 33 3.78 -1.08 -7.01
C VAL A 33 3.17 0.15 -6.31
N LEU A 34 1.85 0.21 -6.21
CA LEU A 34 1.16 1.31 -5.51
C LEU A 34 1.43 1.27 -4.00
N GLU A 35 1.41 0.08 -3.39
CA GLU A 35 1.72 -0.13 -1.98
C GLU A 35 3.17 0.24 -1.66
N ASP A 36 4.12 -0.25 -2.46
CA ASP A 36 5.55 0.05 -2.30
C ASP A 36 5.82 1.56 -2.41
N TYR A 37 5.17 2.23 -3.38
CA TYR A 37 5.28 3.68 -3.52
C TYR A 37 4.69 4.42 -2.32
N ALA A 38 3.48 4.07 -1.90
CA ALA A 38 2.84 4.69 -0.75
C ALA A 38 3.66 4.49 0.53
N LEU A 39 4.19 3.29 0.75
CA LEU A 39 5.08 2.99 1.87
C LEU A 39 6.37 3.81 1.80
N GLY A 40 6.99 3.91 0.62
CA GLY A 40 8.18 4.73 0.41
C GLY A 40 7.95 6.20 0.74
N GLN A 41 6.79 6.75 0.36
CA GLN A 41 6.41 8.11 0.71
C GLN A 41 6.21 8.29 2.22
N LEU A 42 5.52 7.35 2.88
CA LEU A 42 5.34 7.40 4.34
C LEU A 42 6.68 7.35 5.09
N ILE A 43 7.64 6.56 4.61
CA ILE A 43 8.99 6.52 5.17
C ILE A 43 9.72 7.85 4.92
N ALA A 44 9.59 8.43 3.73
CA ALA A 44 10.21 9.71 3.39
C ALA A 44 9.67 10.87 4.24
N GLU A 45 8.36 10.86 4.57
CA GLU A 45 7.73 11.88 5.42
C GLU A 45 8.33 11.94 6.83
N VAL A 46 8.78 10.80 7.36
CA VAL A 46 9.39 10.70 8.70
C VAL A 46 10.91 10.56 8.65
N ALA A 47 11.54 10.82 7.50
CA ALA A 47 12.97 10.59 7.32
C ALA A 47 13.85 11.54 8.15
N GLU A 48 13.32 12.72 8.50
CA GLU A 48 13.98 13.68 9.39
C GLU A 48 13.57 13.54 10.86
N ASP A 49 12.63 12.63 11.17
CA ASP A 49 12.21 12.38 12.55
C ASP A 49 13.31 11.64 13.33
N ASP A 50 13.31 11.84 14.66
CA ASP A 50 14.25 11.20 15.55
C ASP A 50 14.15 9.67 15.49
N VAL A 51 15.26 9.02 15.12
CA VAL A 51 15.33 7.55 15.05
C VAL A 51 15.50 6.98 16.45
N LEU A 52 14.58 6.09 16.84
CA LEU A 52 14.70 5.33 18.08
C LEU A 52 15.79 4.27 17.95
N ASP A 53 16.65 4.16 18.96
CA ASP A 53 17.54 3.01 19.08
C ASP A 53 16.74 1.71 19.34
N LEU A 54 17.37 0.56 19.13
CA LEU A 54 16.72 -0.74 19.25
C LEU A 54 16.11 -1.00 20.64
N LYS A 55 16.68 -0.45 21.71
CA LYS A 55 16.16 -0.60 23.08
C LYS A 55 14.93 0.30 23.28
N ALA A 56 15.01 1.55 22.84
CA ALA A 56 13.91 2.51 22.90
C ALA A 56 12.72 2.07 22.02
N ALA A 57 12.99 1.57 20.81
CA ALA A 57 11.98 1.04 19.90
C ALA A 57 11.24 -0.17 20.49
N LYS A 58 11.98 -1.13 21.10
CA LYS A 58 11.37 -2.28 21.78
C LYS A 58 10.46 -1.86 22.93
N ALA A 59 10.95 -0.97 23.80
CA ALA A 59 10.18 -0.47 24.94
C ALA A 59 8.92 0.29 24.48
N TYR A 60 9.01 1.07 23.40
CA TYR A 60 7.88 1.78 22.81
C TYR A 60 6.81 0.82 22.27
N CYS A 61 7.21 -0.20 21.49
CA CYS A 61 6.29 -1.21 20.96
C CYS A 61 5.63 -2.06 22.06
N GLU A 62 6.38 -2.45 23.09
CA GLU A 62 5.84 -3.16 24.25
C GLU A 62 4.80 -2.31 24.99
N GLY A 63 5.08 -1.02 25.20
CA GLY A 63 4.14 -0.07 25.81
C GLY A 63 2.85 0.12 25.01
N LEU A 64 2.92 0.10 23.68
CA LEU A 64 1.73 0.11 22.81
C LEU A 64 0.91 -1.17 22.94
N SER A 65 1.57 -2.34 23.02
CA SER A 65 0.88 -3.63 23.19
C SER A 65 0.16 -3.75 24.54
N ASP A 66 0.73 -3.16 25.59
CA ASP A 66 0.10 -3.07 26.91
C ASP A 66 -1.06 -2.07 26.95
N PHE A 67 -0.99 -0.99 26.14
CA PHE A 67 -2.09 -0.04 26.00
C PHE A 67 -3.31 -0.67 25.30
N SER A 68 -3.09 -1.47 24.25
CA SER A 68 -4.17 -2.20 23.57
C SER A 68 -4.83 -3.25 24.45
N ARG A 69 -4.12 -3.85 25.41
CA ARG A 69 -4.67 -4.85 26.36
C ARG A 69 -5.48 -4.24 27.51
N ARG A 70 -5.19 -3.00 27.93
CA ARG A 70 -5.92 -2.33 29.03
C ARG A 70 -7.27 -1.74 28.61
N LYS A 71 -7.58 -1.73 27.30
CA LYS A 71 -8.87 -1.28 26.75
C LYS A 71 -9.85 -2.42 26.45
N SER A 72 -9.52 -3.67 26.81
CA SER A 72 -10.41 -4.83 26.69
C SER A 72 -11.02 -5.25 28.01
#